data_AF-A0A402WLV5-F1
#
_entry.id   AF-A0A402WLV5-F1
#
_cell.length_a   1.000
_cell.length_b   1.000
_cell.length_c   1.000
_cell.angle_alpha   90.00
_cell.angle_beta   90.00
_cell.angle_gamma   90.00
#
_symmetry.space_group_name_H-M   'P 1'
#
loop_
_entity.id
_entity.type
_entity.pdbx_description
1 polymer ?
#
loop_
_entity_poly.entity_id
_entity_poly.type
_entity_poly.pdbx_seq_one_letter_code
_entity_poly.pdbx_strand_id
1 'polypeptide(L)'
;MKAEIITAITTSRLQLPLFSDTCAAGFPSPAQDYIEAQLDLNDFCIRHPSATYFVRAQGESMVEAGILSGDLLVVDRALTPAHGDTVIAAIDGEFTVKRLCTHPQLCLQPMNSAYSPIFVDPDELDIFGVVTHAIHTLDKG
;
A
#
# COMPACT_ATOMS: atom_id res chain seq x y z
N MET A 1 16.41 11.43 -6.07
CA MET A 1 15.14 12.03 -6.55
C MET A 1 14.60 12.96 -5.46
N LYS A 2 14.45 14.27 -5.70
CA LYS A 2 13.81 15.18 -4.73
C LYS A 2 12.30 15.07 -4.92
N ALA A 3 11.61 14.36 -4.02
CA ALA A 3 10.15 14.35 -4.00
C ALA A 3 9.69 15.58 -3.19
N GLU A 4 9.37 16.67 -3.86
CA GLU A 4 8.65 17.78 -3.24
C GLU A 4 7.17 17.44 -3.21
N ILE A 5 6.58 17.48 -2.01
CA ILE A 5 5.20 17.07 -1.80
C ILE A 5 4.37 18.33 -1.70
N ILE A 6 3.69 18.58 -2.80
CA ILE A 6 2.71 19.66 -2.89
C ILE A 6 1.45 19.13 -2.21
N THR A 7 1.05 19.76 -1.10
CA THR A 7 -0.23 19.47 -0.45
C THR A 7 -1.35 19.73 -1.44
N ALA A 8 -2.04 18.69 -1.90
CA ALA A 8 -3.25 18.84 -2.70
C ALA A 8 -4.37 19.36 -1.79
N ILE A 9 -4.72 20.64 -1.93
CA ILE A 9 -5.95 21.23 -1.39
C ILE A 9 -7.09 20.95 -2.36
N THR A 10 -7.62 19.72 -2.33
CA THR A 10 -8.89 19.40 -3.01
C THR A 10 -9.93 19.00 -1.98
N THR A 11 -10.95 19.83 -1.86
CA THR A 11 -12.08 19.69 -0.91
C THR A 11 -13.29 18.99 -1.54
N SER A 12 -13.12 18.24 -2.63
CA SER A 12 -14.25 17.53 -3.27
C SER A 12 -14.33 16.11 -2.75
N ARG A 13 -15.27 15.86 -1.84
CA ARG A 13 -15.69 14.51 -1.50
C ARG A 13 -16.58 13.96 -2.61
N LEU A 14 -16.26 12.76 -3.08
CA LEU A 14 -17.07 11.97 -4.00
C LEU A 14 -17.58 10.75 -3.25
N GLN A 15 -18.70 10.92 -2.58
CA GLN A 15 -19.40 9.83 -1.91
C GLN A 15 -20.16 9.00 -2.93
N LEU A 16 -19.71 7.77 -3.13
CA LEU A 16 -20.36 6.78 -3.99
C LEU A 16 -21.08 5.73 -3.13
N PRO A 17 -22.19 5.15 -3.62
CA PRO A 17 -22.85 4.04 -2.93
C PRO A 17 -21.87 2.87 -2.71
N LEU A 18 -21.82 2.39 -1.47
CA LEU A 18 -21.14 1.17 -1.05
C LEU A 18 -22.20 0.20 -0.57
N PHE A 19 -22.32 -0.93 -1.25
CA PHE A 19 -23.19 -2.02 -0.83
C PHE A 19 -22.63 -2.66 0.43
N SER A 20 -23.45 -2.80 1.47
CA SER A 20 -23.06 -3.42 2.74
C SER A 20 -22.79 -4.92 2.60
N ASP A 21 -23.42 -5.55 1.61
CA ASP A 21 -23.25 -6.97 1.36
C ASP A 21 -21.93 -7.24 0.65
N THR A 22 -21.22 -8.27 1.11
CA THR A 22 -20.02 -8.75 0.42
C THR A 22 -20.42 -9.37 -0.91
N CYS A 23 -19.94 -8.82 -2.02
CA CYS A 23 -20.05 -9.48 -3.31
C CYS A 23 -19.13 -10.71 -3.30
N ALA A 24 -19.72 -11.91 -3.31
CA ALA A 24 -18.95 -13.14 -3.40
C ALA A 24 -18.17 -13.14 -4.72
N ALA A 25 -16.85 -13.36 -4.66
CA ALA A 25 -16.02 -13.62 -5.83
C ALA A 25 -16.28 -15.05 -6.41
N GLY A 26 -17.53 -15.51 -6.37
CA GLY A 26 -17.98 -16.88 -6.63
C GLY A 26 -19.50 -16.95 -6.90
N PHE A 27 -20.17 -18.07 -6.57
CA PHE A 27 -21.59 -18.23 -6.89
C PHE A 27 -22.49 -17.34 -6.00
N PRO A 28 -23.33 -16.46 -6.56
CA PRO A 28 -24.14 -15.54 -5.77
C PRO A 28 -25.29 -16.27 -5.08
N SER A 29 -25.57 -15.94 -3.82
CA SER A 29 -26.78 -16.38 -3.12
C SER A 29 -27.91 -15.34 -3.26
N PRO A 30 -29.20 -15.75 -3.39
CA PRO A 30 -30.25 -14.87 -3.95
C PRO A 30 -30.99 -13.99 -2.94
N ALA A 31 -30.48 -13.78 -1.73
CA ALA A 31 -31.18 -13.02 -0.71
C ALA A 31 -30.23 -12.00 -0.10
N GLN A 32 -30.62 -10.71 -0.05
CA GLN A 32 -31.07 -10.05 1.18
C GLN A 32 -31.19 -8.52 1.02
N ASP A 33 -31.69 -7.90 2.08
CA ASP A 33 -32.09 -6.50 2.28
C ASP A 33 -30.97 -5.45 2.14
N TYR A 34 -31.32 -4.35 1.47
CA TYR A 34 -30.41 -3.25 1.11
C TYR A 34 -30.21 -2.26 2.27
N ILE A 35 -28.97 -2.09 2.70
CA ILE A 35 -28.50 -0.88 3.40
C ILE A 35 -27.39 -0.27 2.56
N GLU A 36 -27.63 0.93 2.01
CA GLU A 36 -26.63 1.67 1.25
C GLU A 36 -25.74 2.49 2.20
N ALA A 37 -24.48 2.09 2.35
CA ALA A 37 -23.46 2.96 2.92
C ALA A 37 -22.91 3.87 1.81
N GLN A 38 -22.22 4.95 2.18
CA GLN A 38 -21.50 5.80 1.23
C GLN A 38 -20.00 5.75 1.50
N LEU A 39 -19.19 5.71 0.44
CA LEU A 39 -17.74 5.62 0.51
C LEU A 39 -17.09 6.70 -0.35
N ASP A 40 -16.11 7.38 0.21
CA ASP A 40 -15.15 8.20 -0.52
C ASP A 40 -13.77 7.50 -0.42
N LEU A 41 -13.11 7.27 -1.55
CA LEU A 41 -11.83 6.56 -1.56
C LEU A 41 -10.70 7.35 -0.90
N ASN A 42 -10.76 8.68 -0.89
CA ASN A 42 -9.79 9.49 -0.16
C ASN A 42 -9.99 9.29 1.34
N ASP A 43 -11.23 9.40 1.84
CA ASP A 43 -11.52 9.18 3.27
C ASP A 43 -11.18 7.74 3.70
N PHE A 44 -11.31 6.76 2.79
CA PHE A 44 -10.96 5.36 3.06
C PHE A 44 -9.44 5.10 3.05
N CYS A 45 -8.74 5.51 1.99
CA CYS A 45 -7.33 5.18 1.77
C CYS A 45 -6.36 6.16 2.48
N ILE A 46 -6.78 7.41 2.73
CA ILE A 46 -5.89 8.52 3.12
C ILE A 46 -6.25 9.00 4.53
N ARG A 47 -5.52 8.53 5.53
CA ARG A 47 -5.69 8.97 6.92
C ARG A 47 -5.01 10.31 7.21
N HIS A 48 -3.83 10.55 6.64
CA HIS A 48 -3.03 11.75 6.86
C HIS A 48 -2.72 12.45 5.52
N PRO A 49 -3.64 13.27 4.97
CA PRO A 49 -3.50 13.83 3.61
C PRO A 49 -2.19 14.61 3.35
N SER A 50 -1.64 15.29 4.35
CA SER A 50 -0.36 16.02 4.23
C SER A 50 0.87 15.10 4.25
N ALA A 51 0.71 13.85 4.67
CA ALA A 51 1.75 12.85 4.83
C ALA A 51 1.57 11.64 3.90
N THR A 52 0.50 11.60 3.11
CA THR A 52 0.24 10.53 2.15
C THR A 52 0.76 10.88 0.76
N TYR A 53 1.32 9.89 0.06
CA TYR A 53 1.74 9.99 -1.32
C TYR A 53 1.55 8.64 -2.03
N PHE A 54 1.60 8.66 -3.36
CA PHE A 54 1.41 7.47 -4.17
C PHE A 54 2.69 7.07 -4.90
N VAL A 55 2.93 5.78 -5.03
CA VAL A 55 4.05 5.20 -5.80
C VAL A 55 3.54 4.03 -6.62
N ARG A 56 4.06 3.82 -7.82
CA ARG A 56 3.78 2.61 -8.59
C ARG A 56 4.76 1.51 -8.22
N ALA A 57 4.24 0.34 -7.89
CA ALA A 57 5.06 -0.85 -7.72
C ALA A 57 5.64 -1.29 -9.06
N GLN A 58 6.89 -1.75 -9.05
CA GLN A 58 7.56 -2.33 -10.20
C GLN A 58 8.25 -3.63 -9.80
N GLY A 59 8.08 -4.67 -10.61
CA GLY A 59 8.66 -5.99 -10.36
C GLY A 59 7.78 -6.87 -9.48
N GLU A 60 8.31 -8.05 -9.16
CA GLU A 60 7.50 -9.17 -8.61
C GLU A 60 7.87 -9.56 -7.19
N SER A 61 8.77 -8.82 -6.53
CA SER A 61 9.29 -9.19 -5.20
C SER A 61 8.26 -9.22 -4.07
N MET A 62 7.03 -8.74 -4.32
CA MET A 62 5.96 -8.62 -3.33
C MET A 62 4.64 -9.31 -3.73
N VAL A 63 4.68 -10.21 -4.71
CA VAL A 63 3.47 -10.88 -5.25
C VAL A 63 2.71 -11.70 -4.19
N GLU A 64 3.40 -12.34 -3.24
CA GLU A 64 2.76 -13.10 -2.15
C GLU A 64 2.10 -12.18 -1.11
N ALA A 65 2.44 -10.88 -1.11
CA ALA A 65 1.72 -9.86 -0.34
C ALA A 65 0.55 -9.24 -1.12
N GLY A 66 0.25 -9.75 -2.32
CA GLY A 66 -0.79 -9.21 -3.19
C GLY A 66 -0.41 -7.90 -3.88
N ILE A 67 0.87 -7.51 -3.88
CA ILE A 67 1.37 -6.34 -4.61
C ILE A 67 1.93 -6.80 -5.94
N LEU A 68 1.26 -6.41 -7.02
CA LEU A 68 1.64 -6.74 -8.38
C LEU A 68 2.37 -5.58 -9.05
N SER A 69 3.17 -5.90 -10.07
CA SER A 69 3.83 -4.87 -10.87
C SER A 69 2.78 -3.99 -11.56
N GLY A 70 2.89 -2.67 -11.39
CA GLY A 70 1.92 -1.70 -11.90
C GLY A 70 0.91 -1.20 -10.86
N ASP A 71 0.81 -1.84 -9.69
CA ASP A 71 -0.11 -1.43 -8.63
C ASP A 71 0.22 -0.02 -8.13
N LEU A 72 -0.84 0.73 -7.80
CA LEU A 72 -0.71 2.02 -7.13
C LEU A 72 -0.69 1.81 -5.62
N LEU A 73 0.45 2.08 -5.00
CA LEU A 73 0.64 2.00 -3.56
C LEU A 73 0.27 3.32 -2.89
N VAL A 74 -0.51 3.25 -1.83
CA VAL A 74 -0.83 4.39 -0.95
C VAL A 74 0.11 4.35 0.25
N VAL A 75 0.99 5.34 0.35
CA VAL A 75 2.08 5.37 1.33
C VAL A 75 1.86 6.50 2.31
N ASP A 76 1.90 6.20 3.60
CA ASP A 76 1.75 7.17 4.69
C ASP A 76 3.06 7.30 5.47
N ARG A 77 3.65 8.51 5.46
CA ARG A 77 4.89 8.79 6.19
C ARG A 77 4.67 9.18 7.66
N ALA A 78 3.45 9.48 8.07
CA ALA A 78 3.16 9.84 9.45
C ALA A 78 3.12 8.61 10.36
N LEU A 79 2.95 7.42 9.78
CA LEU A 79 3.00 6.16 10.50
C LEU A 79 4.44 5.79 10.87
N THR A 80 4.63 5.37 12.11
CA THR A 80 5.90 4.79 12.56
C THR A 80 6.00 3.36 12.04
N PRO A 81 7.00 3.01 11.22
CA PRO A 81 7.16 1.66 10.69
C PRO A 81 7.38 0.63 11.81
N ALA A 82 6.62 -0.46 11.78
CA ALA A 82 6.71 -1.54 12.73
C ALA A 82 7.12 -2.87 12.07
N HIS A 83 7.51 -3.83 12.91
CA HIS A 83 7.79 -5.18 12.44
C HIS A 83 6.59 -5.78 11.71
N GLY A 84 6.83 -6.26 10.50
CA GLY A 84 5.83 -6.92 9.67
C GLY A 84 5.11 -5.97 8.72
N ASP A 85 5.31 -4.66 8.82
CA ASP A 85 4.72 -3.68 7.91
C ASP A 85 5.36 -3.74 6.53
N THR A 86 4.57 -3.46 5.49
CA THR A 86 5.10 -3.19 4.16
C THR A 86 5.54 -1.74 4.09
N VAL A 87 6.80 -1.49 3.75
CA VAL A 87 7.39 -0.15 3.77
C VAL A 87 8.01 0.19 2.43
N ILE A 88 8.08 1.50 2.15
CA ILE A 88 8.98 2.04 1.13
C ILE A 88 10.29 2.39 1.82
N ALA A 89 11.34 1.67 1.50
CA ALA A 89 12.69 1.90 2.01
C ALA A 89 13.60 2.37 0.88
N ALA A 90 14.63 3.14 1.20
CA ALA A 90 15.74 3.41 0.30
C ALA A 90 17.00 2.69 0.81
N ILE A 91 17.70 2.02 -0.10
CA ILE A 91 19.02 1.41 0.13
C ILE A 91 19.92 1.89 -1.00
N ASP A 92 21.11 2.40 -0.68
CA ASP A 92 22.05 2.94 -1.67
C ASP A 92 21.45 4.00 -2.62
N GLY A 93 20.42 4.72 -2.15
CA GLY A 93 19.70 5.72 -2.93
C GLY A 93 18.63 5.18 -3.89
N GLU A 94 18.41 3.86 -3.91
CA GLU A 94 17.34 3.21 -4.67
C GLU A 94 16.14 2.85 -3.79
N PHE A 95 14.94 3.14 -4.28
CA PHE A 95 13.69 2.84 -3.57
C PHE A 95 13.26 1.40 -3.79
N THR A 96 12.83 0.74 -2.72
CA THR A 96 12.28 -0.62 -2.76
C THR A 96 11.07 -0.74 -1.85
N VAL A 97 10.12 -1.59 -2.24
CA VAL A 97 9.00 -2.00 -1.40
C VAL A 97 9.26 -3.39 -0.84
N LYS A 98 9.28 -3.51 0.48
CA LYS A 98 9.57 -4.76 1.20
C LYS A 98 8.82 -4.80 2.51
N ARG A 99 8.73 -6.00 3.09
CA ARG A 99 8.25 -6.17 4.46
C ARG A 99 9.39 -5.89 5.43
N LEU A 100 9.17 -5.01 6.40
CA LEU A 100 10.15 -4.68 7.42
C LEU A 100 10.22 -5.79 8.47
N CYS A 101 11.37 -6.47 8.57
CA CYS A 101 11.62 -7.47 9.59
C CYS A 101 12.66 -6.93 10.57
N THR A 102 12.31 -6.74 11.84
CA THR A 102 13.26 -6.26 12.87
C THR A 102 13.78 -7.39 13.76
N HIS A 103 13.14 -8.56 13.70
CA HIS A 103 13.49 -9.76 14.45
C HIS A 103 13.49 -10.98 13.52
N PRO A 104 14.41 -11.95 13.70
CA PRO A 104 15.50 -11.97 14.69
C PRO A 104 16.65 -11.00 14.35
N GLN A 105 16.74 -10.54 13.11
CA GLN A 105 17.72 -9.56 12.64
C GLN A 105 17.00 -8.57 11.72
N LEU A 106 17.47 -7.32 11.71
CA LEU A 106 16.96 -6.29 10.81
C LEU A 106 17.19 -6.68 9.35
N CYS A 107 16.11 -6.80 8.58
CA CYS A 107 16.14 -7.02 7.15
C CYS A 107 14.88 -6.52 6.46
N LEU A 108 14.99 -6.32 5.15
CA LEU A 108 13.89 -6.08 4.25
C LEU A 108 13.55 -7.41 3.56
N GLN A 109 12.42 -7.97 3.95
CA GLN A 109 11.95 -9.27 3.49
C GLN A 109 11.10 -9.11 2.22
N PRO A 110 11.49 -9.70 1.08
CA PRO A 110 10.58 -9.85 -0.05
C PRO A 110 9.46 -10.83 0.29
N MET A 111 8.30 -10.61 -0.31
CA MET A 111 7.15 -11.50 -0.27
C MET A 111 7.05 -12.20 -1.62
N ASN A 112 8.13 -12.91 -1.98
CA ASN A 112 8.24 -13.77 -3.14
C ASN A 112 9.42 -14.73 -2.91
N SER A 113 9.15 -16.02 -2.89
CA SER A 113 10.15 -17.09 -2.66
C SER A 113 11.35 -17.09 -3.63
N ALA A 114 11.25 -16.45 -4.79
CA ALA A 114 12.36 -16.32 -5.74
C ALA A 114 13.40 -15.25 -5.35
N TYR A 115 13.13 -14.44 -4.32
CA TYR A 115 13.98 -13.32 -3.90
C TYR A 115 14.52 -13.53 -2.48
N SER A 116 15.77 -13.16 -2.26
CA SER A 116 16.42 -13.28 -0.95
C SER A 116 16.14 -12.07 -0.05
N PRO A 117 16.09 -12.25 1.29
CA PRO A 117 16.06 -11.13 2.23
C PRO A 117 17.28 -10.23 2.09
N ILE A 118 17.08 -8.92 2.24
CA ILE A 118 18.15 -7.93 2.22
C ILE A 118 18.43 -7.53 3.66
N PHE A 119 19.57 -7.95 4.19
CA PHE A 119 20.03 -7.52 5.52
C PHE A 119 20.63 -6.13 5.40
N VAL A 120 20.24 -5.25 6.31
CA VAL A 120 20.65 -3.83 6.30
C VAL A 120 21.07 -3.42 7.69
N ASP A 121 22.07 -2.56 7.76
CA ASP A 121 22.43 -1.91 9.01
C ASP A 121 21.40 -0.81 9.33
N PRO A 122 21.04 -0.59 10.61
CA PRO A 122 20.06 0.42 10.99
C PRO A 122 20.42 1.84 10.51
N ASP A 123 21.71 2.14 10.39
CA ASP A 123 22.22 3.46 9.98
C ASP A 123 22.15 3.68 8.45
N GLU A 124 21.96 2.62 7.67
CA GLU A 124 21.86 2.67 6.20
C GLU A 124 20.40 2.57 5.71
N LEU A 125 19.46 2.28 6.61
CA LEU A 125 18.05 2.07 6.29
C LEU A 125 17.24 3.36 6.44
N ASP A 126 16.91 3.97 5.31
CA ASP A 126 15.95 5.08 5.27
C ASP A 126 14.55 4.57 4.92
N ILE A 127 13.58 4.75 5.83
CA ILE A 127 12.17 4.43 5.58
C ILE A 127 11.39 5.71 5.25
N PHE A 128 10.74 5.72 4.09
CA PHE A 128 10.00 6.89 3.58
C PHE A 128 8.51 6.86 3.93
N GLY A 129 7.99 5.69 4.31
CA GLY A 129 6.63 5.53 4.82
C GLY A 129 6.14 4.09 4.79
N VAL A 130 4.97 3.90 5.38
CA VAL A 130 4.28 2.62 5.45
C VAL A 130 3.25 2.53 4.33
N VAL A 131 3.25 1.42 3.58
CA VAL A 131 2.25 1.13 2.57
C VAL A 131 0.98 0.66 3.27
N THR A 132 -0.11 1.42 3.10
CA THR A 132 -1.40 1.14 3.75
C THR A 132 -2.36 0.40 2.83
N HIS A 133 -2.27 0.65 1.52
CA HIS A 133 -3.14 0.06 0.50
C HIS A 133 -2.36 -0.17 -0.79
N ALA A 134 -2.72 -1.23 -1.52
CA ALA A 134 -2.29 -1.48 -2.89
C ALA A 134 -3.55 -1.54 -3.76
N ILE A 135 -3.60 -0.67 -4.78
CA ILE A 135 -4.74 -0.55 -5.69
C ILE A 135 -4.34 -1.18 -7.02
N HIS A 136 -4.87 -2.37 -7.27
CA HIS A 136 -4.68 -3.09 -8.52
C HIS A 136 -5.72 -2.66 -9.55
N THR A 137 -5.26 -2.14 -10.69
CA THR A 137 -6.14 -1.82 -11.81
C THR A 137 -6.27 -3.05 -12.69
N LEU A 138 -7.49 -3.58 -12.80
CA LEU A 138 -7.77 -4.71 -13.68
C LEU A 138 -7.82 -4.25 -15.14
N ASP A 139 -7.24 -5.06 -16.02
CA ASP A 139 -7.33 -4.86 -17.46
C ASP A 139 -8.79 -4.94 -17.93
N LYS A 140 -9.21 -3.92 -18.66
CA LYS A 140 -10.46 -3.90 -19.42
C LYS A 140 -10.02 -4.12 -20.86
N GLY A 141 -10.07 -5.37 -21.32
CA GLY A 141 -9.74 -5.72 -22.71
C GLY A 141 -10.47 -4.86 -23.73
#